data_AF-A0A172WWW5-F1
#
_entry.id   AF-A0A172WWW5-F1
#
_cell.length_a   1.000
_cell.length_b   1.000
_cell.length_c   1.000
_cell.angle_alpha   90.00
_cell.angle_beta   90.00
_cell.angle_gamma   90.00
#
_symmetry.space_group_name_H-M   'P 1'
#
loop_
_entity.id
_entity.type
_entity.pdbx_description
1 polymer ?
#
loop_
_entity_poly.entity_id
_entity_poly.type
_entity_poly.pdbx_seq_one_letter_code
_entity_poly.pdbx_strand_id
1 'polypeptide(L)'
;MLEDIVAGARIEAVQIVTPARLNGTGNWQMEELTELVRIHDSENGVLGYDFRTASGGLYSDRSSAAADARRTKIYSALTCP
;
A
#
# COMPACT_ATOMS: atom_id res chain seq x y z
N MET A 1 -13.48 9.13 -26.75
CA MET A 1 -14.17 8.99 -25.46
C MET A 1 -13.14 8.49 -24.47
N LEU A 2 -13.00 9.08 -23.27
CA LEU A 2 -12.03 8.60 -22.27
C LEU A 2 -12.32 7.14 -21.84
N GLU A 3 -13.60 6.76 -21.92
CA GLU A 3 -14.17 5.47 -21.57
C GLU A 3 -13.57 4.31 -22.40
N ASP A 4 -13.41 4.50 -23.72
CA ASP A 4 -12.78 3.50 -24.61
C ASP A 4 -11.28 3.34 -24.35
N ILE A 5 -10.60 4.40 -23.89
CA ILE A 5 -9.18 4.39 -23.56
C ILE A 5 -8.93 3.65 -22.24
N VAL A 6 -9.81 3.84 -21.26
CA VAL A 6 -9.71 3.20 -19.94
C VAL A 6 -10.01 1.70 -20.01
N ALA A 7 -10.87 1.25 -20.95
CA ALA A 7 -11.22 -0.17 -21.11
C ALA A 7 -10.01 -1.08 -21.39
N GLY A 8 -8.93 -0.55 -21.95
CA GLY A 8 -7.67 -1.28 -22.19
C GLY A 8 -6.52 -0.90 -21.23
N ALA A 9 -6.76 0.00 -20.28
CA ALA A 9 -5.71 0.49 -19.40
C ALA A 9 -5.29 -0.57 -18.38
N ARG A 10 -3.98 -0.71 -18.17
CA ARG A 10 -3.39 -1.57 -17.15
C ARG A 10 -2.73 -0.71 -16.08
N ILE A 11 -2.79 -1.18 -14.84
CA ILE A 11 -2.01 -0.59 -13.75
C ILE A 11 -0.56 -1.02 -13.97
N GLU A 12 0.29 -0.09 -14.40
CA GLU A 12 1.73 -0.30 -14.58
C GLU A 12 2.46 -0.28 -13.23
N ALA A 13 2.14 0.68 -12.37
CA ALA A 13 2.75 0.82 -11.05
C ALA A 13 1.79 1.53 -10.08
N VAL A 14 1.96 1.23 -8.78
CA VAL A 14 1.33 1.97 -7.68
C VAL A 14 2.44 2.68 -6.92
N GLN A 15 2.24 3.96 -6.62
CA GLN A 15 3.20 4.75 -5.85
C GLN A 15 2.58 5.23 -4.53
N ILE A 16 3.41 5.34 -3.51
CA ILE A 16 3.06 5.98 -2.24
C ILE A 16 3.76 7.34 -2.17
N VAL A 17 3.00 8.34 -1.73
CA VAL A 17 3.51 9.69 -1.47
C VAL A 17 3.70 9.83 0.03
N THR A 18 4.95 9.95 0.48
CA THR A 18 5.29 10.02 1.91
C THR A 18 5.69 11.46 2.27
N PRO A 19 5.10 12.04 3.33
CA PRO A 19 5.55 13.30 3.88
C PRO A 19 6.97 13.17 4.46
N ALA A 20 7.72 14.29 4.45
CA ALA A 20 9.07 14.40 5.02
C ALA A 20 9.23 13.79 6.43
N ARG A 21 8.21 13.97 7.28
CA ARG A 21 8.21 13.47 8.66
C ARG A 21 8.11 11.94 8.78
N LEU A 22 7.62 11.25 7.75
CA LEU A 22 7.46 9.79 7.75
C LEU A 22 8.64 9.09 7.08
N ASN A 23 9.21 9.67 6.03
CA ASN A 23 10.29 9.06 5.26
C ASN A 23 11.71 9.43 5.75
N GLY A 24 11.84 10.39 6.67
CA GLY A 24 13.13 10.78 7.24
C GLY A 24 14.05 11.57 6.29
N THR A 25 13.57 11.98 5.12
CA THR A 25 14.38 12.64 4.08
C THR A 25 14.28 14.17 4.09
N GLY A 26 13.43 14.73 4.94
CA GLY A 26 13.19 16.17 5.00
C GLY A 26 12.35 16.72 3.84
N ASN A 27 11.95 15.89 2.86
CA ASN A 27 11.12 16.29 1.73
C ASN A 27 9.97 15.30 1.49
N TRP A 28 8.93 15.75 0.78
CA TRP A 28 7.94 14.83 0.23
C TRP A 28 8.58 13.96 -0.83
N GLN A 29 8.28 12.66 -0.79
CA GLN A 29 8.83 11.70 -1.75
C GLN A 29 7.74 10.79 -2.31
N MET A 30 7.96 10.34 -3.54
CA MET A 30 7.20 9.28 -4.18
C MET A 30 8.07 8.04 -4.26
N GLU A 31 7.52 6.92 -3.82
CA GLU A 31 8.18 5.62 -3.88
C GLU A 31 7.24 4.59 -4.48
N GLU A 32 7.78 3.62 -5.21
CA GLU A 32 6.98 2.52 -5.72
C GLU A 32 6.50 1.63 -4.55
N LEU A 33 5.19 1.35 -4.54
CA LEU A 33 4.57 0.41 -3.62
C LEU A 33 4.78 -1.00 -4.18
N THR A 34 5.35 -1.87 -3.36
CA THR A 34 5.57 -3.28 -3.70
C THR A 34 4.52 -4.19 -3.09
N GLU A 35 3.93 -3.80 -1.96
CA GLU A 35 2.93 -4.60 -1.26
C GLU A 35 1.96 -3.70 -0.49
N LEU A 36 0.66 -4.03 -0.58
CA LEU A 36 -0.38 -3.49 0.29
C LEU A 36 -1.09 -4.63 0.99
N VAL A 37 -1.08 -4.59 2.32
CA VAL A 37 -1.76 -5.57 3.16
C VAL A 37 -2.88 -4.88 3.92
N ARG A 38 -4.10 -5.39 3.75
CA ARG A 38 -5.25 -5.03 4.56
C ARG A 38 -5.23 -5.83 5.86
N ILE A 39 -5.29 -5.12 6.97
CA ILE A 39 -5.43 -5.68 8.31
C ILE A 39 -6.91 -5.64 8.69
N HIS A 40 -7.43 -6.76 9.16
CA HIS A 40 -8.84 -6.89 9.55
C HIS A 40 -9.00 -7.77 10.79
N ASP A 41 -10.08 -7.59 11.53
CA ASP A 41 -10.46 -8.43 12.66
C ASP A 41 -11.10 -9.76 12.20
N SER A 42 -11.52 -10.58 13.18
CA SER A 42 -12.21 -11.85 12.92
C SER A 42 -13.57 -11.71 12.24
N GLU A 43 -14.20 -10.54 12.35
CA GLU A 43 -15.50 -10.20 11.74
C GLU A 43 -15.33 -9.54 10.36
N ASN A 44 -14.08 -9.40 9.88
CA ASN A 44 -13.68 -8.70 8.65
C ASN A 44 -13.81 -7.17 8.72
N GLY A 45 -13.94 -6.59 9.92
CA GLY A 45 -13.78 -5.15 10.12
C GLY A 45 -12.37 -4.70 9.78
N VAL A 46 -12.24 -3.64 8.99
CA VAL A 46 -10.92 -3.13 8.58
C VAL A 46 -10.27 -2.39 9.75
N LEU A 47 -9.12 -2.89 10.19
CA LEU A 47 -8.35 -2.32 11.30
C LEU A 47 -7.23 -1.39 10.83
N GLY A 48 -6.83 -1.50 9.56
CA GLY A 48 -5.76 -0.69 9.00
C GLY A 48 -5.07 -1.32 7.79
N TYR A 49 -3.93 -0.75 7.43
CA TYR A 49 -3.12 -1.16 6.28
C TYR A 49 -1.63 -1.10 6.59
N ASP A 50 -0.90 -2.07 6.03
CA ASP A 50 0.56 -2.04 5.95
C ASP A 50 0.98 -1.81 4.49
N PHE A 51 1.88 -0.86 4.27
CA PHE A 51 2.38 -0.42 2.97
C PHE A 51 3.88 -0.72 2.90
N ARG A 52 4.31 -1.53 1.94
CA ARG A 52 5.74 -1.80 1.70
C ARG A 52 6.20 -1.11 0.43
N THR A 53 7.33 -0.41 0.50
CA THR A 53 7.92 0.28 -0.65
C THR A 53 9.09 -0.50 -1.25
N ALA A 54 9.47 -0.15 -2.48
CA ALA A 54 10.62 -0.73 -3.16
C ALA A 54 11.97 -0.41 -2.48
N SER A 55 12.05 0.69 -1.72
CA SER A 55 13.23 1.03 -0.91
C SER A 55 13.35 0.20 0.37
N GLY A 56 12.37 -0.65 0.67
CA GLY A 56 12.29 -1.44 1.90
C GLY A 56 11.55 -0.75 3.04
N GLY A 57 10.96 0.43 2.81
CA GLY A 57 10.13 1.12 3.80
C GLY A 57 8.86 0.34 4.14
N LEU A 58 8.50 0.33 5.42
CA LEU A 58 7.23 -0.21 5.92
C LEU A 58 6.48 0.90 6.66
N TYR A 59 5.32 1.29 6.12
CA TYR A 59 4.42 2.23 6.76
C TYR A 59 3.16 1.50 7.20
N SER A 60 2.64 1.88 8.36
CA SER A 60 1.42 1.29 8.91
C SER A 60 0.43 2.40 9.24
N ASP A 61 -0.81 2.24 8.76
CA ASP A 61 -1.95 3.03 9.19
C ASP A 61 -2.89 2.12 9.98
N ARG A 62 -2.83 2.19 11.31
CA ARG A 62 -3.68 1.39 12.22
C ARG A 62 -3.85 2.08 13.56
N SER A 63 -5.05 2.00 14.12
CA SER A 63 -5.38 2.62 15.42
C SER A 63 -4.95 1.78 16.62
N SER A 64 -4.82 0.45 16.48
CA SER A 64 -4.31 -0.42 17.54
C SER A 64 -3.71 -1.73 16.99
N ALA A 65 -2.80 -2.33 17.76
CA ALA A 65 -2.31 -3.68 17.50
C ALA A 65 -3.30 -4.69 18.10
N ALA A 66 -4.40 -4.98 17.40
CA ALA A 66 -5.31 -6.04 17.82
C ALA A 66 -4.57 -7.39 17.78
N ALA A 67 -4.63 -8.14 18.89
CA ALA A 67 -3.93 -9.42 19.03
C ALA A 67 -4.38 -10.46 17.98
N ASP A 68 -5.63 -10.39 17.55
CA ASP A 68 -6.24 -11.33 16.60
C ASP A 68 -6.33 -10.78 15.16
N ALA A 69 -5.53 -9.75 14.85
CA ALA A 69 -5.54 -9.12 13.54
C ALA A 69 -5.07 -10.08 12.43
N ARG A 70 -5.94 -10.29 11.43
CA ARG A 70 -5.64 -11.03 10.21
C ARG A 70 -5.12 -10.09 9.12
N ARG A 71 -4.30 -10.64 8.23
CA ARG A 71 -3.65 -9.92 7.14
C ARG A 71 -4.02 -10.52 5.79
N THR A 72 -4.50 -9.69 4.88
CA THR A 72 -4.75 -10.07 3.49
C THR A 72 -3.95 -9.16 2.58
N LYS A 73 -3.11 -9.74 1.73
CA LYS A 73 -2.46 -8.99 0.66
C LYS A 73 -3.50 -8.63 -0.39
N ILE A 74 -3.70 -7.33 -0.62
CA ILE A 74 -4.66 -6.81 -1.62
C ILE A 74 -3.97 -6.20 -2.83
N TYR A 75 -2.68 -5.89 -2.71
CA TYR A 75 -1.84 -5.56 -3.85
C TYR A 75 -0.44 -6.13 -3.64
N SER A 76 0.13 -6.61 -4.75
CA SER A 76 1.53 -6.99 -4.87
C SER A 76 1.98 -6.44 -6.20
N ALA A 77 3.09 -5.72 -6.23
CA ALA A 77 3.81 -5.57 -7.48
C ALA A 77 4.16 -6.99 -7.95
N LEU A 78 3.79 -7.31 -9.18
CA LEU A 78 4.32 -8.51 -9.83
C LEU A 78 5.82 -8.23 -9.97
N THR A 79 6.65 -8.90 -9.17
CA THR A 79 8.07 -8.99 -9.52
C THR A 79 8.10 -9.68 -10.87
N CYS A 80 8.38 -8.91 -11.93
CA CYS A 80 8.75 -9.50 -13.21
C CYS A 80 10.01 -10.34 -12.92
N PRO A 81 9.98 -11.67 -13.12
CA PRO A 81 11.18 -12.49 -13.02
C PRO A 81 12.21 -12.10 -14.08
#